data_AF-A0A9N9GI53-F1
#
_entry.id   AF-A0A9N9GI53-F1
#
_cell.length_a   1.000
_cell.length_b   1.000
_cell.length_c   1.000
_cell.angle_alpha   90.00
_cell.angle_beta   90.00
_cell.angle_gamma   90.00
#
_symmetry.space_group_name_H-M   'P 1'
#
loop_
_entity.id
_entity.type
_entity.pdbx_description
1 polymer ?
#
loop_
_entity_poly.entity_id
_entity_poly.type
_entity_poly.pdbx_seq_one_letter_code
_entity_poly.pdbx_strand_id
1 'polypeptide(L)'
;EKLPDSLKRFSPGTQKRIVQWYKTARKTARKNNNDVDEDFEDDDIDQMLLVIEWDEDGIRTRNVPKQQVIDVIQAFDGCANQFGILGVAPSETIFSITDTRNHCKGQIVEDTLAVLRELYYQRHQPSLGDVFEIKATRRGVFNIVNRHHVF
;
A
#
# COMPACT_ATOMS: atom_id res chain seq x y z
N GLU A 1 -11.89 18.54 1.87
CA GLU A 1 -11.27 17.80 2.99
C GLU A 1 -9.80 18.16 3.04
N LYS A 2 -9.28 18.51 4.23
CA LYS A 2 -7.85 18.74 4.45
C LYS A 2 -7.16 17.37 4.52
N LEU A 3 -6.04 17.20 3.80
CA LEU A 3 -5.24 15.96 3.86
C LEU A 3 -4.68 15.78 5.28
N PRO A 4 -4.75 14.57 5.86
CA PRO A 4 -4.10 14.29 7.14
C PRO A 4 -2.61 14.59 7.08
N ASP A 5 -2.07 15.17 8.15
CA ASP A 5 -0.66 15.58 8.19
C ASP A 5 0.30 14.40 7.98
N SER A 6 -0.11 13.19 8.37
CA SER A 6 0.67 11.96 8.18
C SER A 6 0.92 11.63 6.70
N LEU A 7 0.05 12.07 5.78
CA LEU A 7 0.19 11.80 4.34
C LEU A 7 1.09 12.81 3.62
N LYS A 8 1.45 13.95 4.25
CA LYS A 8 2.23 15.01 3.60
C LYS A 8 3.61 14.58 3.11
N ARG A 9 4.12 13.45 3.61
CA ARG A 9 5.41 12.87 3.20
C ARG A 9 5.40 12.23 1.82
N PHE A 10 4.24 11.82 1.32
CA PHE A 10 4.15 11.13 0.04
C PHE A 10 4.02 12.12 -1.11
N SER A 11 4.37 11.70 -2.33
CA SER A 11 4.09 12.50 -3.52
C SER A 11 2.58 12.85 -3.64
N PRO A 12 2.22 13.99 -4.27
CA PRO A 12 0.80 14.36 -4.44
C PRO A 12 -0.05 13.28 -5.14
N GLY A 13 0.55 12.54 -6.08
CA GLY A 13 -0.09 11.41 -6.76
C GLY A 13 -0.39 10.26 -5.80
N THR A 14 0.58 9.87 -4.99
CA THR A 14 0.43 8.85 -3.95
C THR A 14 -0.62 9.26 -2.91
N GLN A 15 -0.57 10.50 -2.41
CA GLN A 15 -1.55 11.04 -1.47
C GLN A 15 -2.98 10.91 -2.01
N LYS A 16 -3.20 11.32 -3.26
CA LYS A 16 -4.52 11.24 -3.92
C LYS A 16 -5.02 9.79 -3.99
N ARG A 17 -4.14 8.85 -4.33
CA ARG A 17 -4.50 7.42 -4.41
C ARG A 17 -4.77 6.80 -3.04
N ILE A 18 -4.00 7.11 -2.00
CA ILE A 18 -4.27 6.64 -0.62
C ILE A 18 -5.65 7.12 -0.16
N VAL A 19 -5.99 8.40 -0.40
CA VAL A 19 -7.31 8.93 -0.05
C VAL A 19 -8.43 8.27 -0.86
N GLN A 20 -8.22 8.03 -2.15
CA GLN A 20 -9.20 7.34 -3.00
C GLN A 20 -9.44 5.89 -2.55
N TRP A 21 -8.38 5.17 -2.22
CA TRP A 21 -8.45 3.84 -1.63
C TRP A 21 -9.28 3.85 -0.34
N TYR A 22 -8.94 4.72 0.61
CA TYR A 22 -9.65 4.84 1.88
C TYR A 22 -11.15 5.09 1.70
N LYS A 23 -11.50 6.01 0.78
CA LYS A 23 -12.91 6.30 0.45
C LYS A 23 -13.64 5.10 -0.14
N THR A 24 -12.93 4.26 -0.89
CA THR A 24 -13.51 3.06 -1.51
C THR A 24 -13.69 1.95 -0.48
N ALA A 25 -12.65 1.66 0.30
CA ALA A 25 -12.69 0.69 1.39
C ALA A 25 -13.90 0.93 2.31
N ARG A 26 -14.10 2.19 2.71
CA ARG A 26 -15.24 2.61 3.53
C ARG A 26 -16.59 2.41 2.86
N LYS A 27 -16.72 2.73 1.57
CA LYS A 27 -17.97 2.50 0.82
C LYS A 27 -18.32 1.02 0.74
N THR A 28 -17.33 0.16 0.56
CA THR A 28 -17.53 -1.29 0.48
C THR A 28 -17.94 -1.86 1.84
N ALA A 29 -17.27 -1.46 2.93
CA ALA A 29 -17.64 -1.87 4.28
C ALA A 29 -19.11 -1.55 4.60
N ARG A 30 -19.56 -0.33 4.24
CA ARG A 30 -20.94 0.14 4.43
C ARG A 30 -22.00 -0.59 3.61
N LYS A 31 -21.65 -1.14 2.44
CA LYS A 31 -22.60 -1.86 1.59
C LYS A 31 -22.88 -3.27 2.09
N ASN A 32 -21.95 -3.87 2.84
CA ASN A 32 -22.10 -5.22 3.35
C ASN A 32 -22.89 -5.26 4.66
N ASN A 33 -22.92 -4.16 5.42
CA ASN A 33 -23.76 -4.02 6.59
C ASN A 33 -25.10 -3.41 6.16
N ASN A 34 -26.17 -4.22 6.15
CA ASN A 34 -27.54 -3.80 5.80
C ASN A 34 -28.20 -2.87 6.83
N ASP A 35 -27.45 -2.34 7.80
CA ASP A 35 -28.00 -1.53 8.87
C ASP A 35 -27.99 -0.04 8.50
N VAL A 36 -29.21 0.43 8.23
CA VAL A 36 -29.63 1.81 8.34
C VAL A 36 -29.47 2.19 9.81
N ASP A 37 -28.47 3.00 10.16
CA ASP A 37 -28.60 4.16 11.06
C ASP A 37 -27.25 4.82 11.37
N GLU A 38 -27.39 6.05 11.84
CA GLU A 38 -26.44 7.15 11.94
C GLU A 38 -25.26 6.87 12.90
N ASP A 39 -24.11 7.51 12.64
CA ASP A 39 -22.97 7.66 13.56
C ASP A 39 -22.13 6.44 13.97
N PHE A 40 -21.76 5.57 13.02
CA PHE A 40 -20.55 4.74 13.18
C PHE A 40 -19.29 5.60 12.97
N GLU A 41 -18.85 6.30 14.03
CA GLU A 41 -17.63 7.11 14.03
C GLU A 41 -16.34 6.26 14.02
N ASP A 42 -16.42 4.97 14.38
CA ASP A 42 -15.31 4.02 14.50
C ASP A 42 -15.51 2.75 13.63
N ASP A 43 -15.85 2.93 12.34
CA ASP A 43 -15.68 1.83 11.38
C ASP A 43 -14.18 1.48 11.31
N ASP A 44 -13.74 0.43 12.01
CA ASP A 44 -12.42 -0.17 11.85
C ASP A 44 -12.26 -0.62 10.40
N ILE A 45 -11.51 0.15 9.61
CA ILE A 45 -11.21 -0.22 8.23
C ILE A 45 -10.03 -1.17 8.27
N ASP A 46 -10.33 -2.46 8.37
CA ASP A 46 -9.34 -3.54 8.38
C ASP A 46 -8.70 -3.77 6.99
N GLN A 47 -8.15 -2.71 6.41
CA GLN A 47 -7.43 -2.73 5.15
C GLN A 47 -6.01 -2.17 5.31
N MET A 48 -5.08 -2.79 4.58
CA MET A 48 -3.67 -2.48 4.61
C MET A 48 -3.17 -2.16 3.21
N LEU A 49 -2.29 -1.16 3.12
CA LEU A 49 -1.55 -0.85 1.92
C LEU A 49 -0.06 -1.09 2.13
N LEU A 50 0.58 -1.56 1.07
CA LEU A 50 2.00 -1.38 0.83
C LEU A 50 2.18 -0.26 -0.19
N VAL A 51 3.05 0.71 0.11
CA VAL A 51 3.29 1.89 -0.72
C VAL A 51 4.77 2.04 -1.00
N ILE A 52 5.14 2.34 -2.24
CA ILE A 52 6.53 2.55 -2.67
C ILE A 52 6.71 3.95 -3.23
N GLU A 53 7.48 4.79 -2.54
CA GLU A 53 7.98 6.03 -3.11
C GLU A 53 9.28 5.73 -3.86
N TRP A 54 9.17 5.63 -5.19
CA TRP A 54 10.28 5.27 -6.07
C TRP A 54 11.39 6.33 -6.09
N ASP A 55 12.63 5.87 -6.04
CA ASP A 55 13.81 6.68 -6.36
C ASP A 55 14.17 6.48 -7.84
N GLU A 56 13.78 7.41 -8.70
CA GLU A 56 14.01 7.33 -10.15
C GLU A 56 15.50 7.27 -10.50
N ASP A 57 16.37 7.92 -9.73
CA ASP A 57 17.80 7.93 -9.97
C ASP A 57 18.41 6.58 -9.56
N GLY A 58 17.95 6.01 -8.44
CA GLY A 58 18.34 4.69 -7.99
C GLY A 58 17.90 3.58 -8.95
N ILE A 59 16.65 3.64 -9.41
CA ILE A 59 16.10 2.75 -10.45
C ILE A 59 16.95 2.80 -11.73
N ARG A 60 17.23 4.01 -12.24
CA ARG A 60 18.02 4.20 -13.46
C ARG A 60 19.44 3.70 -13.29
N THR A 61 20.08 4.00 -12.15
CA THR A 61 21.48 3.61 -11.87
C THR A 61 21.62 2.10 -11.77
N ARG A 62 20.66 1.44 -11.12
CA ARG A 62 20.68 -0.01 -10.91
C ARG A 62 20.12 -0.80 -12.08
N ASN A 63 19.52 -0.12 -13.06
CA ASN A 63 18.88 -0.72 -14.22
C ASN A 63 17.83 -1.78 -13.83
N VAL A 64 17.03 -1.49 -12.80
CA VAL A 64 15.94 -2.37 -12.32
C VAL A 64 14.60 -1.77 -12.73
N PRO A 65 13.90 -2.32 -13.72
CA PRO A 65 12.59 -1.80 -14.12
C PRO A 65 11.57 -1.89 -12.98
N LYS A 66 10.79 -0.83 -12.75
CA LYS A 66 9.70 -0.83 -11.74
C LYS A 66 8.75 -2.00 -11.93
N GLN A 67 8.42 -2.34 -13.18
CA GLN A 67 7.53 -3.45 -13.50
C GLN A 67 8.04 -4.77 -12.93
N GLN A 68 9.35 -5.02 -12.92
CA GLN A 68 9.91 -6.23 -12.35
C GLN A 68 9.64 -6.32 -10.84
N VAL A 69 9.78 -5.20 -10.12
CA VAL A 69 9.49 -5.13 -8.68
C VAL A 69 7.99 -5.30 -8.42
N ILE A 70 7.16 -4.65 -9.25
CA ILE A 70 5.69 -4.78 -9.22
C ILE A 70 5.28 -6.25 -9.39
N ASP A 71 5.84 -6.95 -10.39
CA ASP A 71 5.53 -8.35 -10.67
C ASP A 71 5.89 -9.26 -9.48
N VAL A 72 7.02 -9.01 -8.82
CA VAL A 72 7.42 -9.73 -7.60
C VAL A 72 6.38 -9.51 -6.48
N ILE A 73 5.92 -8.29 -6.26
CA ILE A 73 4.90 -7.99 -5.23
C ILE A 73 3.57 -8.67 -5.57
N GLN A 74 3.15 -8.61 -6.84
CA GLN A 74 1.89 -9.21 -7.29
C GLN A 74 1.91 -10.74 -7.36
N ALA A 75 3.09 -11.37 -7.27
CA ALA A 75 3.20 -12.83 -7.17
C ALA A 75 2.72 -13.36 -5.81
N PHE A 76 2.62 -12.51 -4.78
CA PHE A 76 2.06 -12.87 -3.49
C PHE A 76 0.53 -12.86 -3.54
N ASP A 77 -0.07 -13.99 -3.16
CA ASP A 77 -1.52 -14.08 -3.01
C ASP A 77 -2.01 -13.06 -1.97
N GLY A 78 -3.06 -12.31 -2.30
CA GLY A 78 -3.55 -11.19 -1.50
C GLY A 78 -2.90 -9.83 -1.75
N CYS A 79 -1.90 -9.73 -2.64
CA CYS A 79 -1.32 -8.46 -3.09
C CYS A 79 -1.92 -8.02 -4.44
N ALA A 80 -2.56 -6.85 -4.47
CA ALA A 80 -3.10 -6.29 -5.71
C ALA A 80 -2.73 -4.82 -5.87
N ASN A 81 -2.29 -4.41 -7.06
CA ASN A 81 -2.05 -2.99 -7.39
C ASN A 81 -3.30 -2.25 -7.89
N GLN A 82 -4.48 -2.85 -7.67
CA GLN A 82 -5.78 -2.36 -8.09
C GLN A 82 -6.74 -2.42 -6.90
N PHE A 83 -7.51 -1.36 -6.68
CA PHE A 83 -8.35 -1.22 -5.48
C PHE A 83 -9.69 -1.99 -5.55
N GLY A 84 -9.80 -3.07 -6.34
CA GLY A 84 -11.06 -3.78 -6.55
C GLY A 84 -12.16 -2.92 -7.20
N ILE A 85 -11.80 -1.77 -7.78
CA ILE A 85 -12.71 -0.87 -8.49
C ILE A 85 -12.54 -1.11 -9.98
N LEU A 86 -13.59 -1.59 -10.64
CA LEU A 86 -13.65 -1.69 -12.10
C LEU A 86 -13.31 -0.33 -12.73
N GLY A 87 -12.30 -0.32 -13.61
CA GLY A 87 -11.92 0.87 -14.38
C GLY A 87 -10.87 1.79 -13.72
N VAL A 88 -10.31 1.45 -12.55
CA VAL A 88 -9.14 2.16 -12.02
C VAL A 88 -7.86 1.52 -12.54
N ALA A 89 -7.02 2.34 -13.20
CA ALA A 89 -5.74 1.88 -13.71
C ALA A 89 -4.84 1.36 -12.57
N PRO A 90 -4.12 0.24 -12.79
CA PRO A 90 -3.12 -0.27 -11.86
C PRO A 90 -2.19 0.83 -11.35
N SER A 91 -1.81 0.74 -10.08
CA SER A 91 -0.85 1.65 -9.47
C SER A 91 0.55 1.07 -9.52
N GLU A 92 1.54 1.86 -9.93
CA GLU A 92 2.94 1.45 -9.80
C GLU A 92 3.46 1.63 -8.35
N THR A 93 2.76 2.40 -7.53
CA THR A 93 3.22 2.82 -6.20
C THR A 93 2.44 2.19 -5.06
N ILE A 94 1.21 1.70 -5.27
CA ILE A 94 0.31 1.33 -4.16
C ILE A 94 -0.26 -0.05 -4.42
N PHE A 95 -0.20 -0.88 -3.39
CA PHE A 95 -0.67 -2.25 -3.40
C PHE A 95 -1.59 -2.44 -2.19
N SER A 96 -2.83 -2.87 -2.44
CA SER A 96 -3.72 -3.32 -1.39
C SER A 96 -3.36 -4.74 -0.98
N ILE A 97 -3.31 -4.96 0.33
CA ILE A 97 -3.03 -6.26 0.94
C ILE A 97 -4.30 -6.74 1.64
N THR A 98 -4.74 -7.94 1.27
CA THR A 98 -5.91 -8.61 1.86
C THR A 98 -5.52 -9.95 2.47
N ASP A 99 -6.26 -10.38 3.49
CA ASP A 99 -6.10 -11.73 4.02
C ASP A 99 -6.42 -12.78 2.94
N THR A 100 -5.69 -13.88 2.98
CA THR A 100 -5.96 -15.06 2.16
C THR A 100 -6.47 -16.19 3.03
N ARG A 101 -6.82 -17.34 2.42
CA ARG A 101 -7.22 -18.53 3.19
C ARG A 101 -6.12 -19.04 4.13
N ASN A 102 -4.86 -18.81 3.77
CA ASN A 102 -3.70 -19.44 4.42
C ASN A 102 -2.84 -18.44 5.20
N HIS A 103 -2.92 -17.14 4.89
CA HIS A 103 -2.04 -16.12 5.48
C HIS A 103 -2.83 -14.85 5.80
N CYS A 104 -2.52 -14.25 6.95
CA CYS A 104 -2.99 -12.91 7.27
C CYS A 104 -2.15 -11.85 6.53
N LYS A 105 -2.74 -10.70 6.25
CA LYS A 105 -2.12 -9.56 5.55
C LYS A 105 -0.79 -9.10 6.16
N GLY A 106 -0.65 -9.21 7.49
CA GLY A 106 0.61 -8.91 8.17
C GLY A 106 1.74 -9.85 7.74
N GLN A 107 1.47 -11.16 7.67
CA GLN A 107 2.44 -12.16 7.21
C GLN A 107 2.77 -11.95 5.73
N ILE A 108 1.76 -11.67 4.89
CA ILE A 108 1.95 -11.40 3.47
C ILE A 108 2.89 -10.20 3.26
N VAL A 109 2.73 -9.12 4.05
CA VAL A 109 3.65 -7.98 4.00
C VAL A 109 5.07 -8.38 4.39
N GLU A 110 5.26 -9.07 5.52
CA GLU A 110 6.61 -9.46 5.95
C GLU A 110 7.30 -10.37 4.93
N ASP A 111 6.58 -11.34 4.36
CA ASP A 111 7.12 -12.25 3.34
C ASP A 111 7.47 -11.48 2.05
N THR A 112 6.60 -10.56 1.63
CA THR A 112 6.86 -9.67 0.48
C THR A 112 8.13 -8.84 0.71
N LEU A 113 8.23 -8.20 1.88
CA LEU A 113 9.39 -7.37 2.24
C LEU A 113 10.68 -8.19 2.34
N ALA A 114 10.60 -9.44 2.83
CA ALA A 114 11.74 -10.34 2.91
C ALA A 114 12.28 -10.67 1.51
N VAL A 115 11.40 -11.03 0.57
CA VAL A 115 11.79 -11.33 -0.81
C VAL A 115 12.32 -10.08 -1.53
N LEU A 116 11.67 -8.93 -1.37
CA LEU A 116 12.18 -7.67 -1.93
C LEU A 116 13.57 -7.34 -1.41
N ARG A 117 13.80 -7.52 -0.10
CA ARG A 117 15.12 -7.32 0.51
C ARG A 117 16.14 -8.30 -0.06
N GLU A 118 15.80 -9.57 -0.19
CA GLU A 118 16.72 -10.58 -0.74
C GLU A 118 17.14 -10.24 -2.18
N LEU A 119 16.18 -9.81 -3.01
CA LEU A 119 16.43 -9.53 -4.43
C LEU A 119 17.12 -8.18 -4.67
N TYR A 120 16.76 -7.17 -3.88
CA TYR A 120 17.06 -5.78 -4.21
C TYR A 120 17.85 -5.05 -3.14
N TYR A 121 17.92 -5.49 -1.89
CA TYR A 121 18.78 -4.81 -0.92
C TYR A 121 20.26 -5.09 -1.21
N GLN A 122 21.01 -4.04 -1.51
CA GLN A 122 22.46 -4.14 -1.70
C GLN A 122 23.18 -3.05 -0.92
N ARG A 123 24.06 -3.47 -0.02
CA ARG A 123 24.88 -2.55 0.77
C ARG A 123 25.75 -1.71 -0.17
N HIS A 124 25.65 -0.38 -0.05
CA HIS A 124 26.37 0.62 -0.86
C HIS A 124 25.86 0.83 -2.30
N GLN A 125 24.69 0.28 -2.66
CA GLN A 125 23.99 0.69 -3.87
C GLN A 125 22.94 1.76 -3.57
N PRO A 126 22.56 2.58 -4.55
CA PRO A 126 21.38 3.44 -4.43
C PRO A 126 20.13 2.60 -4.10
N SER A 127 19.25 3.15 -3.27
CA SER A 127 17.95 2.52 -3.02
C SER A 127 17.09 2.54 -4.30
N LEU A 128 16.16 1.61 -4.47
CA LEU A 128 15.12 1.71 -5.50
C LEU A 128 13.96 2.61 -5.05
N GLY A 129 13.89 2.93 -3.76
CA GLY A 129 12.85 3.77 -3.17
C GLY A 129 12.66 3.53 -1.67
N ASP A 130 11.61 4.11 -1.11
CA ASP A 130 11.19 3.85 0.27
C ASP A 130 9.89 3.04 0.27
N VAL A 131 9.81 2.05 1.17
CA VAL A 131 8.63 1.19 1.30
C VAL A 131 7.90 1.51 2.59
N PHE A 132 6.58 1.71 2.50
CA PHE A 132 5.73 2.08 3.61
C PHE A 132 4.57 1.10 3.73
N GLU A 133 4.30 0.68 4.95
CA GLU A 133 3.05 0.01 5.30
C GLU A 133 2.09 1.05 5.85
N ILE A 134 0.87 1.09 5.33
CA ILE A 134 -0.17 2.01 5.77
C ILE A 134 -1.39 1.22 6.22
N LYS A 135 -1.81 1.44 7.47
CA LYS A 135 -3.08 0.95 8.00
C LYS A 135 -4.02 2.12 8.24
N ALA A 136 -5.26 2.00 7.76
CA ALA A 136 -6.32 2.89 8.18
C ALA A 136 -6.81 2.40 9.55
N THR A 137 -6.65 3.21 10.60
CA THR A 137 -7.03 2.80 11.97
C THR A 137 -8.37 3.37 12.40
N ARG A 138 -8.72 4.58 11.95
CA ARG A 138 -10.01 5.23 12.17
C ARG A 138 -10.18 6.37 11.17
N ARG A 139 -11.28 7.12 11.23
CA ARG A 139 -11.61 8.17 10.25
C ARG A 139 -10.46 9.17 10.03
N GLY A 140 -9.84 9.12 8.85
CA GLY A 140 -8.76 10.03 8.46
C GLY A 140 -7.45 9.85 9.23
N VAL A 141 -7.29 8.77 10.00
CA VAL A 141 -6.07 8.46 10.74
C VAL A 141 -5.38 7.25 10.11
N PHE A 142 -4.20 7.52 9.58
CA PHE A 142 -3.33 6.54 8.94
C PHE A 142 -2.15 6.25 9.86
N ASN A 143 -2.01 4.99 10.27
CA ASN A 143 -0.76 4.51 10.86
C ASN A 143 0.19 4.16 9.71
N ILE A 144 1.37 4.76 9.71
CA ILE A 144 2.36 4.62 8.63
C ILE A 144 3.65 4.12 9.25
N VAL A 145 4.08 2.94 8.82
CA VAL A 145 5.36 2.36 9.22
C VAL A 145 6.30 2.43 8.02
N ASN A 146 7.44 3.10 8.18
CA ASN A 146 8.52 3.03 7.19
C ASN A 146 9.26 1.70 7.37
N ARG A 147 9.36 0.93 6.29
CA ARG A 147 10.07 -0.34 6.22
C ARG A 147 11.45 -0.07 5.61
N HIS A 148 12.40 0.25 6.49
CA HIS A 148 13.78 0.51 6.11
C HIS A 148 14.47 -0.75 5.57
N HIS A 149 15.53 -0.54 4.76
CA HIS A 149 16.39 -1.61 4.24
C HIS A 149 15.65 -2.67 3.43
N VAL A 150 14.71 -2.25 2.59
CA VAL A 150 14.01 -3.15 1.65
C VAL A 150 14.68 -3.14 0.27
N PHE A 151 15.17 -1.98 -0.17
CA PHE A 151 15.93 -1.82 -1.42
C PHE A 151 17.36 -1.36 -1.17
#